data_AF-A0A2E3A306-F1
#
_entry.id   AF-A0A2E3A306-F1
#
_cell.length_a   1.000
_cell.length_b   1.000
_cell.length_c   1.000
_cell.angle_alpha   90.00
_cell.angle_beta   90.00
_cell.angle_gamma   90.00
#
_symmetry.space_group_name_H-M   'P 1'
#
loop_
_entity.id
_entity.type
_entity.pdbx_description
1 polymer ?
#
loop_
_entity_poly.entity_id
_entity_poly.type
_entity_poly.pdbx_seq_one_letter_code
_entity_poly.pdbx_strand_id
1 'polypeptide(L)'
;MILLDITYQSITWQVTLFSLVGMINTALDFFIYNLLTKKFSRIPANICSTSIAMIFSFTANFFVFEPTAINATEQATKFIIVTATSLYVIQNIAIYVTTNIWTRPSKAAYALINKFEFTKKFSESFISKNTVKLIATVCSLIWNFIWYRFYVYQ
;
A
#
# COMPACT_ATOMS: atom_id res chain seq x y z
N MET A 1 33.45 10.36 -27.06
CA MET A 1 33.09 9.13 -26.31
C MET A 1 32.13 9.56 -25.21
N ILE A 2 30.83 9.55 -25.51
CA ILE A 2 29.78 9.97 -24.60
C ILE A 2 29.50 8.77 -23.69
N LEU A 3 29.90 8.88 -22.43
CA LEU A 3 29.45 7.98 -21.38
C LEU A 3 27.92 8.12 -21.31
N LEU A 4 27.21 7.06 -21.67
CA LEU A 4 25.83 6.85 -21.29
C LEU A 4 25.79 6.82 -19.77
N ASP A 5 25.59 7.98 -19.14
CA ASP A 5 25.03 8.04 -17.79
C ASP A 5 23.63 7.42 -17.90
N ILE A 6 23.54 6.11 -17.71
CA ILE A 6 22.30 5.44 -17.38
C ILE A 6 21.96 5.98 -15.99
N THR A 7 21.26 7.10 -15.95
CA THR A 7 20.79 7.73 -14.72
C THR A 7 19.76 6.81 -14.11
N TYR A 8 20.22 5.87 -13.26
CA TYR A 8 19.34 5.12 -12.39
C TYR A 8 18.46 6.10 -11.65
N GLN A 9 17.15 5.94 -11.83
CA GLN A 9 16.15 6.78 -11.20
C GLN A 9 16.40 6.86 -9.69
N SER A 10 16.48 8.07 -9.15
CA SER A 10 16.82 8.25 -7.73
C SER A 10 15.81 7.54 -6.84
N ILE A 11 16.27 6.97 -5.72
CA ILE A 11 15.42 6.25 -4.77
C ILE A 11 14.26 7.13 -4.29
N THR A 12 14.53 8.42 -4.01
CA THR A 12 13.51 9.39 -3.59
C THR A 12 12.41 9.57 -4.63
N TRP A 13 12.78 9.60 -5.91
CA TRP A 13 11.81 9.72 -6.99
C TRP A 13 10.96 8.46 -7.13
N GLN A 14 11.56 7.27 -7.01
CA GLN A 14 10.80 6.02 -7.00
C GLN A 14 9.84 5.93 -5.81
N VAL A 15 10.27 6.34 -4.60
CA VAL A 15 9.38 6.39 -3.42
C VAL A 15 8.19 7.33 -3.67
N THR A 16 8.45 8.49 -4.28
CA THR A 16 7.42 9.47 -4.63
C THR A 16 6.41 8.90 -5.62
N LEU A 17 6.89 8.32 -6.72
CA LEU A 17 6.05 7.71 -7.74
C LEU A 17 5.28 6.49 -7.19
N PHE A 18 5.94 5.62 -6.43
CA PHE A 18 5.30 4.47 -5.78
C PHE A 18 4.15 4.90 -4.86
N SER A 19 4.37 5.96 -4.07
CA SER A 19 3.35 6.52 -3.19
C SER A 19 2.17 7.09 -3.98
N LEU A 20 2.45 7.82 -5.07
CA LEU A 20 1.43 8.38 -5.96
C LEU A 20 0.62 7.29 -6.67
N VAL A 21 1.28 6.26 -7.19
CA VAL A 21 0.64 5.07 -7.77
C VAL A 21 -0.25 4.38 -6.74
N GLY A 22 0.22 4.22 -5.50
CA GLY A 22 -0.59 3.65 -4.42
C GLY A 22 -1.84 4.46 -4.07
N MET A 23 -1.75 5.79 -4.07
CA MET A 23 -2.90 6.66 -3.86
C MET A 23 -3.91 6.57 -5.01
N ILE A 24 -3.45 6.63 -6.26
CA ILE A 24 -4.30 6.48 -7.44
C ILE A 24 -4.96 5.10 -7.45
N ASN A 25 -4.22 4.05 -7.10
CA ASN A 25 -4.72 2.69 -7.01
C ASN A 25 -5.89 2.57 -6.02
N THR A 26 -5.73 3.18 -4.85
CA THR A 26 -6.78 3.21 -3.83
C THR A 26 -7.99 4.01 -4.30
N ALA A 27 -7.77 5.18 -4.91
CA ALA A 27 -8.87 5.99 -5.46
C ALA A 27 -9.63 5.24 -6.56
N LEU A 28 -8.92 4.53 -7.43
CA LEU A 28 -9.47 3.72 -8.50
C LEU A 28 -10.33 2.57 -7.96
N ASP A 29 -9.82 1.83 -6.97
CA ASP A 29 -10.56 0.74 -6.31
C ASP A 29 -11.87 1.26 -5.72
N PHE A 30 -11.80 2.34 -4.93
CA PHE A 30 -12.99 2.97 -4.34
C PHE A 30 -13.98 3.46 -5.41
N PHE A 31 -13.50 4.09 -6.48
CA PHE A 31 -14.35 4.58 -7.55
C PHE A 31 -15.11 3.44 -8.25
N ILE A 32 -14.39 2.39 -8.64
CA ILE A 32 -14.97 1.22 -9.32
C ILE A 32 -15.92 0.47 -8.38
N TYR A 33 -15.53 0.25 -7.13
CA TYR A 33 -16.36 -0.40 -6.12
C TYR A 33 -17.71 0.32 -5.94
N ASN A 34 -17.69 1.65 -5.77
CA ASN A 34 -18.91 2.44 -5.63
C ASN A 34 -19.77 2.46 -6.90
N LEU A 35 -19.16 2.35 -8.08
CA LEU A 35 -19.90 2.23 -9.34
C LEU A 35 -20.58 0.86 -9.47
N LEU A 36 -19.86 -0.22 -9.15
CA LEU A 36 -20.35 -1.60 -9.29
C LEU A 36 -21.42 -1.95 -8.25
N THR A 37 -21.28 -1.46 -7.01
CA THR A 37 -22.27 -1.69 -5.94
C THR A 37 -23.66 -1.10 -6.23
N LYS A 38 -23.79 -0.21 -7.24
CA LYS A 38 -25.10 0.25 -7.73
C LYS A 38 -25.90 -0.85 -8.44
N LYS A 39 -25.23 -1.87 -8.98
CA LYS A 39 -25.84 -2.95 -9.79
C LYS A 39 -25.57 -4.36 -9.26
N PHE A 40 -24.48 -4.54 -8.51
CA PHE A 40 -24.03 -5.84 -8.00
C PHE A 40 -23.98 -5.86 -6.47
N SER A 41 -23.98 -7.06 -5.89
CA SER A 41 -23.75 -7.24 -4.46
C SER A 41 -22.30 -6.91 -4.08
N ARG A 42 -22.06 -6.63 -2.79
CA ARG A 42 -20.80 -6.06 -2.29
C ARG A 42 -19.56 -6.93 -2.56
N ILE A 43 -19.68 -8.25 -2.40
CA ILE A 43 -18.56 -9.18 -2.57
C ILE A 43 -18.05 -9.23 -4.02
N PRO A 44 -18.87 -9.52 -5.06
CA PRO A 44 -18.40 -9.52 -6.44
C PRO A 44 -17.95 -8.13 -6.91
N ALA A 45 -18.59 -7.06 -6.44
CA ALA A 45 -18.14 -5.70 -6.72
C ALA A 45 -16.72 -5.44 -6.20
N ASN A 46 -16.42 -5.86 -4.96
CA ASN A 46 -15.09 -5.74 -4.36
C ASN A 46 -14.04 -6.60 -5.10
N ILE A 47 -14.37 -7.85 -5.42
CA ILE A 47 -13.44 -8.72 -6.15
C ILE A 47 -13.07 -8.08 -7.50
N CYS A 48 -14.06 -7.54 -8.23
CA CYS A 48 -13.83 -6.90 -9.51
C CYS A 48 -13.02 -5.59 -9.36
N SER A 49 -13.38 -4.72 -8.43
CA SER A 49 -12.68 -3.45 -8.22
C SER A 49 -11.23 -3.66 -7.79
N THR A 50 -10.99 -4.54 -6.81
CA THR A 50 -9.66 -4.86 -6.32
C THR A 50 -8.82 -5.53 -7.41
N SER A 51 -9.42 -6.36 -8.28
CA SER A 51 -8.69 -6.98 -9.40
C SER A 51 -8.22 -5.92 -10.42
N ILE A 52 -9.08 -4.98 -10.78
CA ILE A 52 -8.72 -3.89 -11.71
C ILE A 52 -7.64 -3.00 -11.09
N ALA A 53 -7.76 -2.66 -9.80
CA ALA A 53 -6.75 -1.94 -9.06
C ALA A 53 -5.41 -2.71 -9.05
N MET A 54 -5.41 -4.00 -8.74
CA MET A 54 -4.20 -4.83 -8.76
C MET A 54 -3.51 -4.84 -10.13
N ILE A 55 -4.27 -4.94 -11.24
CA ILE A 55 -3.74 -4.86 -12.60
C ILE A 55 -3.11 -3.49 -12.86
N PHE A 56 -3.81 -2.40 -12.48
CA PHE A 56 -3.28 -1.04 -12.58
C PHE A 56 -1.98 -0.90 -11.78
N SER A 57 -1.95 -1.34 -10.53
CA SER A 57 -0.78 -1.27 -9.67
C SER A 57 0.40 -2.05 -10.26
N PHE A 58 0.18 -3.28 -10.73
CA PHE A 58 1.21 -4.08 -11.37
C PHE A 58 1.81 -3.38 -12.61
N THR A 59 0.95 -2.80 -13.44
CA THR A 59 1.36 -2.12 -14.68
C THR A 59 2.06 -0.79 -14.38
N ALA A 60 1.50 0.01 -13.48
CA ALA A 60 2.04 1.31 -13.11
C ALA A 60 3.43 1.20 -12.46
N ASN A 61 3.68 0.12 -11.72
CA ASN A 61 4.98 -0.11 -11.09
C ASN A 61 6.11 -0.40 -12.11
N PHE A 62 5.83 -0.79 -13.35
CA PHE A 62 6.86 -0.82 -14.41
C PHE A 62 7.45 0.56 -14.69
N PHE A 63 6.63 1.62 -14.63
CA PHE A 63 7.10 3.00 -14.78
C PHE A 63 7.80 3.52 -13.52
N VAL A 64 7.54 2.92 -12.36
CA VAL A 64 8.16 3.33 -11.09
C VAL A 64 9.55 2.74 -10.94
N PHE A 65 9.75 1.49 -11.36
CA PHE A 65 10.99 0.75 -11.11
C PHE A 65 11.85 0.55 -12.36
N GLU A 66 11.30 0.75 -13.56
CA GLU A 66 12.01 0.70 -14.84
C GLU A 66 12.90 -0.56 -14.96
N PRO A 67 12.31 -1.78 -14.95
CA PRO A 67 13.07 -3.02 -14.95
C PRO A 67 13.93 -3.16 -16.20
N THR A 68 15.09 -3.81 -16.06
CA THR A 68 16.04 -3.99 -17.18
C THR A 68 15.52 -4.93 -18.26
N ALA A 69 14.65 -5.87 -17.89
CA ALA A 69 13.95 -6.77 -18.80
C ALA A 69 12.48 -6.95 -18.38
N ILE A 70 11.62 -7.14 -19.38
CA ILE A 70 10.18 -7.35 -19.15
C ILE A 70 9.87 -8.83 -19.34
N ASN A 71 9.59 -9.52 -18.23
CA ASN A 71 9.00 -10.85 -18.19
C ASN A 71 7.70 -10.79 -17.37
N ALA A 72 6.62 -10.36 -18.01
CA ALA A 72 5.38 -10.01 -17.34
C ALA A 72 4.80 -11.16 -16.49
N THR A 73 4.90 -12.42 -16.94
CA THR A 73 4.35 -13.57 -16.21
C THR A 73 5.13 -13.84 -14.92
N GLU A 74 6.45 -13.83 -14.99
CA GLU A 74 7.31 -14.01 -13.82
C GLU A 74 7.14 -12.84 -12.83
N GLN A 75 7.15 -11.61 -13.35
CA GLN A 75 6.99 -10.39 -12.56
C GLN A 75 5.61 -10.35 -11.89
N ALA A 76 4.54 -10.74 -12.59
CA ALA A 76 3.19 -10.83 -12.01
C ALA A 76 3.13 -11.86 -10.87
N THR A 77 3.79 -13.01 -11.04
CA THR A 77 3.86 -14.04 -10.00
C THR A 77 4.58 -13.52 -8.76
N LYS A 78 5.75 -12.88 -8.94
CA LYS A 78 6.50 -12.26 -7.84
C LYS A 78 5.70 -11.14 -7.17
N PHE A 79 5.03 -10.29 -7.96
CA PHE A 79 4.17 -9.22 -7.46
C PHE A 79 3.05 -9.76 -6.58
N ILE A 80 2.33 -10.80 -7.03
CA ILE A 80 1.24 -11.41 -6.27
C ILE A 80 1.76 -12.01 -4.96
N ILE A 81 2.88 -12.74 -4.99
CA ILE A 81 3.47 -13.36 -3.80
C ILE A 81 3.87 -12.28 -2.78
N VAL A 82 4.57 -11.23 -3.23
CA VAL A 82 5.00 -10.12 -2.37
C VAL A 82 3.80 -9.36 -1.80
N THR A 83 2.80 -9.06 -2.63
CA THR A 83 1.57 -8.37 -2.19
C THR A 83 0.77 -9.21 -1.20
N ALA A 84 0.56 -10.50 -1.49
CA ALA A 84 -0.15 -11.39 -0.59
C ALA A 84 0.58 -11.52 0.75
N THR A 85 1.91 -11.63 0.72
CA THR A 85 2.72 -11.66 1.94
C THR A 85 2.58 -10.37 2.74
N SER A 86 2.58 -9.21 2.08
CA SER A 86 2.44 -7.94 2.79
C SER A 86 1.06 -7.77 3.42
N LEU A 87 0.00 -8.16 2.72
CA LEU A 87 -1.38 -8.09 3.21
C LEU A 87 -1.67 -9.11 4.32
N TYR A 88 -1.26 -10.36 4.15
CA TYR A 88 -1.62 -11.45 5.07
C TYR A 88 -0.62 -11.68 6.20
N VAL A 89 0.66 -11.35 6.00
CA VAL A 89 1.71 -11.61 7.00
C VAL A 89 2.14 -10.29 7.64
N ILE A 90 2.70 -9.36 6.85
CA ILE A 90 3.31 -8.15 7.39
C ILE A 90 2.29 -7.26 8.11
N GLN A 91 1.11 -7.02 7.50
CA GLN A 91 0.08 -6.23 8.18
C GLN A 91 -0.42 -6.89 9.46
N ASN A 92 -0.68 -8.21 9.46
CA ASN A 92 -1.18 -8.89 10.66
C ASN A 92 -0.15 -8.90 11.79
N ILE A 93 1.14 -9.11 11.47
CA ILE A 93 2.23 -9.00 12.46
C ILE A 93 2.30 -7.57 13.01
N ALA A 94 2.29 -6.56 12.14
CA ALA A 94 2.35 -5.16 12.58
C ALA A 94 1.14 -4.80 13.47
N ILE A 95 -0.07 -5.26 13.13
CA ILE A 95 -1.28 -5.09 13.93
C ILE A 95 -1.10 -5.76 15.30
N TYR A 96 -0.66 -7.02 15.33
CA TYR A 96 -0.48 -7.76 16.57
C TYR A 96 0.54 -7.10 17.49
N VAL A 97 1.70 -6.70 16.94
CA VAL A 97 2.77 -6.05 17.70
C VAL A 97 2.28 -4.72 18.27
N THR A 98 1.68 -3.86 17.45
CA THR A 98 1.23 -2.52 17.89
C THR A 98 0.00 -2.55 18.79
N THR A 99 -0.78 -3.62 18.76
CA THR A 99 -1.94 -3.82 19.64
C THR A 99 -1.55 -4.40 20.99
N ASN A 100 -0.67 -5.41 21.02
CA ASN A 100 -0.43 -6.21 22.22
C ASN A 100 0.93 -5.97 22.88
N ILE A 101 1.97 -5.72 22.09
CA ILE A 101 3.35 -5.63 22.59
C ILE A 101 3.76 -4.17 22.78
N TRP A 102 3.49 -3.34 21.78
CA TRP A 102 3.93 -1.95 21.72
C TRP A 102 2.73 -1.00 21.56
N THR A 103 1.99 -0.79 22.64
CA THR A 103 0.78 0.08 22.67
C THR A 103 1.09 1.58 22.69
N ARG A 104 2.36 1.97 22.83
CA ARG A 104 2.78 3.39 22.92
C ARG A 104 2.36 4.24 21.71
N PRO A 105 2.50 3.77 20.45
CA PRO A 105 2.09 4.56 19.28
C PRO A 105 0.60 4.91 19.32
N SER A 106 -0.26 3.96 19.68
CA SER A 106 -1.70 4.19 19.82
C SER A 106 -2.03 5.21 20.92
N LYS A 107 -1.37 5.09 22.08
CA LYS A 107 -1.58 6.03 23.20
C LYS A 107 -1.07 7.43 22.87
N ALA A 108 0.08 7.52 22.21
CA ALA A 108 0.65 8.78 21.75
C ALA A 108 -0.26 9.46 20.70
N ALA A 109 -0.78 8.69 19.74
CA ALA A 109 -1.74 9.19 18.75
C ALA A 109 -3.01 9.70 19.43
N TYR A 110 -3.58 8.96 20.39
CA TYR A 110 -4.73 9.42 21.17
C TYR A 110 -4.44 10.73 21.91
N ALA A 111 -3.32 10.81 22.63
CA ALA A 111 -2.93 12.01 23.39
C ALA A 111 -2.67 13.23 22.49
N LEU A 112 -2.19 13.04 21.26
CA LEU A 112 -2.00 14.12 20.29
C LEU A 112 -3.32 14.55 19.66
N ILE A 113 -4.12 13.59 19.21
CA ILE A 113 -5.38 13.84 18.51
C ILE A 113 -6.39 14.50 19.45
N ASN A 114 -6.49 14.06 20.71
CA ASN A 114 -7.46 14.58 21.69
C ASN A 114 -7.20 16.04 22.12
N LYS A 115 -6.07 16.64 21.71
CA LYS A 115 -5.79 18.08 21.92
C LYS A 115 -6.65 18.98 21.04
N PHE A 116 -7.19 18.47 19.95
CA PHE A 116 -8.02 19.23 19.03
C PHE A 116 -9.50 19.15 19.43
N GLU A 117 -10.20 20.28 19.47
CA GLU A 117 -11.62 20.34 19.87
C GLU A 117 -12.52 19.43 19.01
N PHE A 118 -12.28 19.36 17.70
CA PHE A 118 -13.12 18.62 16.77
C PHE A 118 -13.00 17.09 16.89
N THR A 119 -11.91 16.58 17.48
CA THR A 119 -11.59 15.15 17.56
C THR A 119 -12.01 14.51 18.87
N LYS A 120 -12.38 15.31 19.88
CA LYS A 120 -12.91 14.82 21.18
C LYS A 120 -14.15 13.92 21.05
N LYS A 121 -14.84 14.01 19.90
CA LYS A 121 -15.99 13.17 19.52
C LYS A 121 -15.60 11.72 19.24
N PHE A 122 -14.33 11.47 18.92
CA PHE A 122 -13.84 10.15 18.55
C PHE A 122 -13.46 9.35 19.81
N SER A 123 -13.93 8.11 19.88
CA SER A 123 -13.58 7.22 20.98
C SER A 123 -12.11 6.79 20.91
N GLU A 124 -11.51 6.50 22.07
CA GLU A 124 -10.15 5.96 22.15
C GLU A 124 -9.99 4.69 21.30
N SER A 125 -11.00 3.81 21.34
CA SER A 125 -11.05 2.59 20.53
C SER A 125 -11.03 2.89 19.03
N PHE A 126 -11.74 3.92 18.58
CA PHE A 126 -11.73 4.34 17.18
C PHE A 126 -10.34 4.84 16.76
N ILE A 127 -9.73 5.74 17.55
CA ILE A 127 -8.40 6.29 17.26
C ILE A 127 -7.34 5.18 17.27
N SER A 128 -7.40 4.28 18.24
CA SER A 128 -6.47 3.16 18.38
C SER A 128 -6.49 2.23 17.16
N LYS A 129 -7.68 1.76 16.76
CA LYS A 129 -7.85 0.85 15.62
C LYS A 129 -7.31 1.46 14.32
N ASN A 130 -7.64 2.73 14.07
CA ASN A 130 -7.16 3.42 12.87
C ASN A 130 -5.64 3.68 12.91
N THR A 131 -5.07 4.01 14.07
CA THR A 131 -3.63 4.19 14.23
C THR A 131 -2.86 2.89 13.97
N VAL A 132 -3.30 1.80 14.58
CA VAL A 132 -2.72 0.46 14.37
C VAL A 132 -2.80 0.06 12.90
N LYS A 133 -3.97 0.27 12.26
CA LYS A 133 -4.15 -0.04 10.84
C LYS A 133 -3.26 0.83 9.95
N LEU A 134 -3.11 2.11 10.26
CA LEU A 134 -2.23 3.03 9.52
C LEU A 134 -0.76 2.57 9.59
N ILE A 135 -0.27 2.23 10.79
CA ILE A 135 1.11 1.74 10.97
C ILE A 135 1.32 0.45 10.17
N ALA A 136 0.37 -0.49 10.24
CA ALA A 136 0.43 -1.73 9.50
C ALA A 136 0.48 -1.50 7.97
N THR A 137 -0.33 -0.55 7.47
CA THR A 137 -0.30 -0.14 6.06
C THR A 137 1.07 0.42 5.69
N VAL A 138 1.65 1.32 6.50
CA VAL A 138 3.00 1.87 6.25
C VAL A 138 4.05 0.76 6.22
N CYS A 139 4.04 -0.17 7.17
CA CYS A 139 4.94 -1.33 7.15
C CYS A 139 4.80 -2.16 5.87
N SER A 140 3.56 -2.39 5.41
CA SER A 140 3.30 -3.12 4.16
C SER A 140 3.76 -2.36 2.91
N LEU A 141 3.66 -1.02 2.90
CA LEU A 141 4.16 -0.19 1.81
C LEU A 141 5.68 -0.22 1.74
N ILE A 142 6.37 -0.15 2.88
CA ILE A 142 7.83 -0.28 2.95
C ILE A 142 8.27 -1.66 2.43
N TRP A 143 7.61 -2.73 2.88
CA TRP A 143 7.86 -4.08 2.37
C TRP A 143 7.68 -4.17 0.86
N ASN A 144 6.53 -3.72 0.35
CA ASN A 144 6.23 -3.77 -1.07
C ASN A 144 7.27 -2.97 -1.88
N PHE A 145 7.62 -1.76 -1.44
CA PHE A 145 8.62 -0.93 -2.13
C PHE A 145 9.97 -1.65 -2.26
N ILE A 146 10.49 -2.19 -1.14
CA ILE A 146 11.78 -2.89 -1.12
C ILE A 146 11.75 -4.10 -2.05
N TRP A 147 10.76 -4.96 -1.93
CA TRP A 147 10.68 -6.19 -2.74
C TRP A 147 10.33 -5.92 -4.20
N TYR A 148 9.56 -4.87 -4.49
CA TYR A 148 9.29 -4.50 -5.87
C TYR A 148 10.57 -4.03 -6.55
N ARG A 149 11.32 -3.14 -5.90
CA ARG A 149 12.59 -2.63 -6.42
C ARG A 149 13.65 -3.72 -6.59
N PHE A 150 13.82 -4.59 -5.59
CA PHE A 150 14.97 -5.50 -5.54
C PHE A 150 14.64 -6.94 -5.93
N TYR A 151 13.41 -7.29 -6.29
CA TYR A 151 13.08 -8.67 -6.62
C TYR A 151 12.06 -8.79 -7.75
N VAL A 152 10.99 -8.00 -7.71
CA VAL A 152 9.94 -8.06 -8.74
C VAL A 152 10.41 -7.41 -10.03
N TYR A 153 10.91 -6.17 -9.98
CA TYR A 153 11.21 -5.33 -11.15
C TYR A 153 12.72 -5.10 -11.32
N GLN A 154 13.52 -6.16 -11.16
CA GLN A 154 14.94 -6.13 -11.58
C GLN A 154 15.06 -6.15 -13.11
#